data_AF-A0A924WHT2-F1
#
_entry.id   AF-A0A924WHT2-F1
#
_cell.length_a   1.000
_cell.length_b   1.000
_cell.length_c   1.000
_cell.angle_alpha   90.00
_cell.angle_beta   90.00
_cell.angle_gamma   90.00
#
_symmetry.space_group_name_H-M   'P 1'
#
loop_
_entity.id
_entity.type
_entity.pdbx_description
1 polymer ?
#
loop_
_entity_poly.entity_id
_entity_poly.type
_entity_poly.pdbx_seq_one_letter_code
_entity_poly.pdbx_strand_id
1 'polypeptide(L)' 'MNSLEPFYSATDQSVTIPISSLPVGLYYVTLQSEGRTYSGKFVKM' A
#
# COMPACT_ATOMS: atom_id res chain seq x y z
N MET A 1 -0.77 18.48 6.58
CA MET A 1 -1.68 18.11 5.48
C MET A 1 -0.96 17.04 4.66
N ASN A 2 -1.23 15.75 4.91
CA ASN A 2 -0.64 14.68 4.14
C ASN A 2 -1.62 14.33 3.02
N SER A 3 -1.34 14.83 1.82
CA SER A 3 -2.05 14.46 0.61
C SER A 3 -1.76 13.00 0.29
N LEU A 4 -2.73 12.11 0.54
CA LEU A 4 -2.73 10.75 0.01
C LEU A 4 -3.27 10.82 -1.42
N GLU A 5 -2.45 11.37 -2.33
CA GLU A 5 -2.77 11.31 -3.75
C GLU A 5 -2.77 9.85 -4.21
N PRO A 6 -3.85 9.37 -4.86
CA PRO A 6 -3.87 8.03 -5.42
C PRO A 6 -2.77 7.92 -6.49
N PHE A 7 -2.04 6.81 -6.48
CA PHE A 7 -1.07 6.49 -7.52
C PHE A 7 -1.81 6.31 -8.85
N TYR A 8 -1.74 7.31 -9.74
CA TYR A 8 -2.54 7.35 -10.99
C TYR A 8 -1.78 6.94 -12.25
N SER A 9 -0.51 6.54 -12.16
CA SER A 9 0.28 6.21 -13.36
C SER A 9 0.41 4.71 -13.53
N ALA A 10 -0.29 4.17 -14.56
CA ALA A 10 -0.17 2.79 -15.03
C ALA A 10 1.25 2.39 -15.51
N THR A 11 2.23 3.30 -15.40
CA THR A 11 3.63 3.13 -15.74
C THR A 11 4.51 2.70 -14.55
N ASP A 12 4.04 2.87 -13.32
CA ASP A 12 4.81 2.50 -12.12
C ASP A 12 4.70 1.00 -11.87
N GLN A 13 5.72 0.24 -12.30
CA GLN A 13 5.80 -1.21 -12.09
C GLN A 13 5.92 -1.60 -10.61
N SER A 14 6.16 -0.63 -9.72
CA SER A 14 6.30 -0.84 -8.29
C SER A 14 5.84 0.39 -7.50
N VAL A 15 5.16 0.16 -6.37
CA VAL A 15 4.79 1.19 -5.39
C VAL A 15 5.54 0.94 -4.09
N THR A 16 6.20 1.97 -3.55
CA THR A 16 6.93 1.90 -2.28
C THR A 16 6.22 2.77 -1.24
N ILE A 17 5.81 2.17 -0.12
CA ILE A 17 5.16 2.88 0.98
C ILE A 17 6.09 2.90 2.19
N PRO A 18 6.53 4.07 2.68
CA PRO A 18 7.35 4.15 3.88
C PRO A 18 6.53 3.78 5.12
N ILE A 19 6.94 2.72 5.83
CA ILE A 19 6.25 2.20 7.03
C ILE A 19 6.99 2.48 8.34
N SER A 20 8.03 3.31 8.32
CA SER A 20 8.91 3.55 9.48
C SER A 20 8.16 4.11 10.70
N SER A 21 7.16 4.97 10.49
CA SER A 21 6.35 5.58 11.54
C SER A 21 5.19 4.71 12.05
N LEU A 22 4.90 3.58 11.39
CA LEU A 22 3.82 2.69 11.83
C LEU A 22 4.21 1.96 13.14
N PRO A 23 3.29 1.73 14.08
CA PRO A 23 3.56 0.85 15.22
C PRO A 23 3.96 -0.58 14.80
N VAL A 24 4.63 -1.32 15.69
CA VAL A 24 4.80 -2.76 15.54
C VAL A 24 3.42 -3.41 15.55
N GLY A 25 3.13 -4.30 14.59
CA GLY A 25 1.81 -4.90 14.49
C GLY A 25 1.49 -5.61 13.18
N LEU A 26 0.29 -6.16 13.12
CA LEU A 26 -0.27 -6.81 11.94
C LEU A 26 -0.97 -5.78 11.04
N TYR A 27 -0.58 -5.76 9.76
CA TYR A 27 -1.14 -4.88 8.76
C TYR A 27 -1.76 -5.67 7.61
N TYR A 28 -2.85 -5.14 7.07
CA TYR A 28 -3.54 -5.65 5.88
C TYR A 28 -3.24 -4.73 4.71
N VAL A 29 -2.95 -5.31 3.56
CA VAL A 29 -2.71 -4.59 2.30
C VAL A 29 -3.77 -5.01 1.31
N THR A 30 -4.39 -4.03 0.67
CA THR A 30 -5.37 -4.24 -0.40
C THR A 30 -4.93 -3.46 -1.62
N LEU A 31 -4.77 -4.15 -2.75
CA LEU A 31 -4.46 -3.56 -4.04
C LEU A 31 -5.63 -3.78 -5.00
N GLN A 32 -6.12 -2.70 -5.61
CA GLN A 32 -7.22 -2.73 -6.57
C GLN A 32 -6.68 -2.34 -7.94
N SER A 33 -6.94 -3.17 -8.96
CA SER A 33 -6.51 -2.92 -10.34
C SER A 33 -7.49 -3.59 -11.31
N GLU A 34 -8.00 -2.82 -12.28
CA GLU A 34 -8.88 -3.30 -13.36
C GLU A 34 -10.04 -4.20 -12.88
N GLY A 35 -10.71 -3.81 -11.79
CA GLY A 35 -11.83 -4.58 -11.22
C GLY A 35 -11.43 -5.85 -10.47
N ARG A 36 -10.13 -6.09 -10.27
CA ARG A 36 -9.59 -7.17 -9.43
C ARG A 36 -9.07 -6.61 -8.11
N THR A 37 -9.25 -7.39 -7.05
CA THR A 37 -8.74 -7.09 -5.71
C THR A 37 -7.74 -8.15 -5.30
N TYR A 38 -6.55 -7.70 -4.90
CA TYR A 38 -5.49 -8.52 -4.34
C TYR A 38 -5.30 -8.13 -2.88
N SER A 39 -5.29 -9.11 -1.98
CA SER A 39 -5.20 -8.88 -0.54
C SER A 39 -4.02 -9.65 0.06
N GLY A 40 -3.33 -9.03 1.00
CA GLY A 40 -2.21 -9.62 1.72
C GLY A 40 -2.12 -9.10 3.15
N LYS A 41 -1.24 -9.71 3.93
CA LYS A 41 -0.92 -9.26 5.29
C LYS A 41 0.58 -9.34 5.55
N PHE A 42 1.08 -8.42 6.36
CA PHE A 42 2.47 -8.45 6.84
C PHE A 42 2.53 -8.06 8.31
N VAL A 43 3.60 -8.46 8.99
CA VAL A 43 3.90 -8.04 10.36
C VAL A 43 5.05 -7.04 10.29
N LYS A 44 4.83 -5.84 10.83
CA LYS A 44 5.92 -4.91 11.10
C LYS A 44 6.59 -5.32 12.41
N MET A 45 7.88 -5.63 12.35
CA MET A 45 8.74 -5.91 13.50
C MET A 45 9.46 -4.65 13.98
#